data_AF-A0A3E0NEP0-F1
#
_entry.id   AF-A0A3E0NEP0-F1
#
_cell.length_a   1.000
_cell.length_b   1.000
_cell.length_c   1.000
_cell.angle_alpha   90.00
_cell.angle_beta   90.00
_cell.angle_gamma   90.00
#
_symmetry.space_group_name_H-M   'P 1'
#
loop_
_entity.id
_entity.type
_entity.pdbx_description
1 polymer ?
#
loop_
_entity_poly.entity_id
_entity_poly.type
_entity_poly.pdbx_seq_one_letter_code
_entity_poly.pdbx_strand_id
1 'polypeptide(L)'
;MLGMLLMTVTIALGQPPADADRAAADEAVAADAAAVSEQAAAAQPDLETQVARLVRALGADKLRTRNEAEAALLELGPAAIPFLVPNPLQTEEQRRRIRRVVDRLRRDQAVSATSGSKVTLQLEGVKLSVALEQLEQQSGNKILDRRTAPEGELPSDPNVQLVAEEMPYWEALDQLVQQAGVAIYPYAVDDETGPGESLVLVDASTPGTFAQRHVAYDGAFRVEAVWIRTRSNLQREGQGGLQLELRPAWEPRLRPVSLQADFSQFAAVLSNGEPLALESTGTRSLDAFGISSQLMVHLALPPRAATAIQSIRGKLTAVVPGRTETFRFEQLRQRDEEVSQQAGDVTVFLQRIVKNQETWEIRLRAQFGDDAGGLESHLEGWVAGNEVYLESLNGQEKVEVAADDDPDAVVTSGAGFIFVLDRDISEYRLIYKTPAALVKHEVTFELTDIPLP
;
A
#
# COMPACT_ATOMS: atom_id res chain seq x y z
N MET A 1 60.48 -17.43 -44.32
CA MET A 1 61.18 -16.92 -43.13
C MET A 1 61.09 -15.40 -43.16
N LEU A 2 60.08 -14.85 -42.49
CA LEU A 2 59.84 -13.41 -42.42
C LEU A 2 59.67 -13.08 -40.94
N GLY A 3 60.53 -12.21 -40.43
CA GLY A 3 60.64 -11.84 -39.02
C GLY A 3 59.54 -10.88 -38.58
N MET A 4 58.97 -11.21 -37.42
CA MET A 4 57.94 -10.50 -36.67
C MET A 4 58.50 -9.18 -36.10
N LEU A 5 57.84 -8.05 -36.37
CA LEU A 5 58.08 -6.77 -35.70
C LEU A 5 56.87 -6.47 -34.81
N LEU A 6 57.06 -6.54 -33.48
CA LEU A 6 56.07 -6.10 -32.49
C LEU A 6 56.05 -4.56 -32.44
N MET A 7 54.86 -3.96 -32.62
CA MET A 7 54.58 -2.58 -32.22
C MET A 7 53.80 -2.60 -30.90
N THR A 8 54.44 -2.13 -29.84
CA THR A 8 53.83 -1.84 -28.53
C THR A 8 53.21 -0.44 -28.55
N VAL A 9 51.90 -0.35 -28.35
CA VAL A 9 51.17 0.91 -28.13
C VAL A 9 51.10 1.16 -26.62
N THR A 10 51.68 2.26 -26.16
CA THR A 10 51.60 2.74 -24.79
C THR A 10 50.32 3.55 -24.61
N ILE A 11 49.36 3.04 -23.85
CA ILE A 11 48.17 3.80 -23.40
C ILE A 11 48.53 4.48 -22.08
N ALA A 12 48.50 5.82 -22.05
CA ALA A 12 48.63 6.61 -20.85
C ALA A 12 47.31 6.59 -20.07
N LEU A 13 47.31 5.99 -18.88
CA LEU A 13 46.24 6.09 -17.89
C LEU A 13 46.29 7.49 -17.25
N GLY A 14 45.27 8.31 -17.49
CA GLY A 14 45.05 9.55 -16.75
C GLY A 14 44.62 9.24 -15.32
N GLN A 15 45.28 9.89 -14.34
CA GLN A 15 44.89 9.84 -12.94
C GLN A 15 43.51 10.51 -12.72
N PRO A 16 42.62 9.94 -11.90
CA PRO A 16 41.42 10.64 -11.45
C PRO A 16 41.78 11.76 -10.46
N PRO A 17 40.97 12.84 -10.38
CA PRO A 17 41.19 13.92 -9.42
C PRO A 17 40.86 13.51 -7.98
N ALA A 18 41.51 14.21 -7.06
CA ALA A 18 41.65 13.95 -5.62
C ALA A 18 40.34 13.80 -4.80
N ASP A 19 40.38 12.85 -3.86
CA ASP A 19 39.40 12.48 -2.82
C ASP A 19 39.06 13.57 -1.76
N ALA A 20 39.39 14.84 -1.99
CA ALA A 20 39.25 15.87 -0.95
C ALA A 20 37.83 16.47 -0.84
N ASP A 21 37.09 16.57 -1.94
CA ASP A 21 35.73 17.17 -1.94
C ASP A 21 34.63 16.20 -1.47
N ARG A 22 34.90 14.89 -1.49
CA ARG A 22 33.94 13.87 -1.07
C ARG A 22 33.84 13.76 0.47
N ALA A 23 34.97 13.92 1.15
CA ALA A 23 35.02 13.87 2.62
C ALA A 23 34.31 15.06 3.28
N ALA A 24 34.36 16.26 2.67
CA ALA A 24 33.71 17.45 3.21
C ALA A 24 32.18 17.43 3.01
N ALA A 25 31.68 16.77 1.96
CA ALA A 25 30.25 16.57 1.73
C ALA A 25 29.66 15.51 2.67
N ASP A 26 30.39 14.42 2.94
CA ASP A 26 29.97 13.38 3.89
C ASP A 26 29.95 13.87 5.35
N GLU A 27 30.88 14.75 5.76
CA GLU A 27 30.85 15.36 7.10
C GLU A 27 29.68 16.35 7.29
N ALA A 28 29.29 17.08 6.25
CA ALA A 28 28.16 18.02 6.30
C ALA A 28 26.80 17.29 6.37
N VAL A 29 26.64 16.18 5.63
CA VAL A 29 25.43 15.34 5.67
C VAL A 29 25.34 14.55 6.99
N ALA A 30 26.47 14.09 7.54
CA ALA A 30 26.51 13.43 8.85
C ALA A 30 26.20 14.40 10.01
N ALA A 31 26.63 15.66 9.92
CA ALA A 31 26.32 16.68 10.92
C ALA A 31 24.83 17.10 10.90
N ASP A 32 24.21 17.16 9.71
CA ASP A 32 22.79 17.49 9.57
C ASP A 32 21.88 16.31 10.00
N ALA A 33 22.29 15.07 9.73
CA ALA A 33 21.61 13.86 10.23
C ALA A 33 21.76 13.69 11.75
N ALA A 34 22.89 14.10 12.34
CA ALA A 34 23.10 14.11 13.79
C ALA A 34 22.24 15.20 14.47
N ALA A 35 22.10 16.38 13.87
CA ALA A 35 21.27 17.45 14.41
C ALA A 35 19.76 17.14 14.35
N VAL A 36 19.29 16.47 13.29
CA VAL A 36 17.90 16.02 13.15
C VAL A 36 17.58 14.87 14.11
N SER A 37 18.53 13.96 14.36
CA SER A 37 18.36 12.86 15.33
C SER A 37 18.42 13.34 16.79
N GLU A 38 19.21 14.38 17.09
CA GLU A 38 19.27 14.97 18.44
C GLU A 38 18.03 15.84 18.76
N GLN A 39 17.45 16.52 17.77
CA GLN A 39 16.16 17.23 17.91
C GLN A 39 14.96 16.28 18.02
N ALA A 40 14.97 15.14 17.31
CA ALA A 40 13.96 14.10 17.46
C ALA A 40 14.03 13.40 18.83
N ALA A 41 15.23 13.20 19.38
CA ALA A 41 15.43 12.61 20.70
C ALA A 41 15.09 13.59 21.85
N ALA A 42 15.31 14.90 21.67
CA ALA A 42 14.98 15.92 22.68
C ALA A 42 13.47 16.24 22.76
N ALA A 43 12.70 15.99 21.70
CA ALA A 43 11.24 16.21 21.69
C ALA A 43 10.42 15.06 22.33
N GLN A 44 10.95 13.83 22.34
CA GLN A 44 10.31 12.65 22.94
C GLN A 44 10.04 12.73 24.46
N PRO A 45 10.97 13.19 25.32
CA PRO A 45 10.72 13.26 26.77
C PRO A 45 9.67 14.31 27.17
N ASP A 46 9.52 15.38 26.38
CA ASP A 46 8.47 16.39 26.60
C ASP A 46 7.09 15.84 26.23
N LEU A 47 7.00 15.12 25.10
CA LEU A 47 5.77 14.46 24.65
C LEU A 47 5.28 13.40 25.65
N GLU A 48 6.16 12.52 26.13
CA GLU A 48 5.82 11.51 27.14
C GLU A 48 5.25 12.16 28.42
N THR A 49 5.92 13.21 28.90
CA THR A 49 5.50 13.97 30.09
C THR A 49 4.14 14.63 29.88
N GLN A 50 3.92 15.20 28.70
CA GLN A 50 2.66 15.82 28.32
C GLN A 50 1.52 14.80 28.25
N VAL A 51 1.73 13.64 27.61
CA VAL A 51 0.75 12.55 27.53
C VAL A 51 0.43 11.99 28.93
N ALA A 52 1.44 11.76 29.76
CA ALA A 52 1.24 11.26 31.14
C ALA A 52 0.42 12.21 32.02
N ARG A 53 0.54 13.53 31.81
CA ARG A 53 -0.30 14.53 32.49
C ARG A 53 -1.76 14.47 31.99
N LEU A 54 -1.97 14.35 30.69
CA LEU A 54 -3.31 14.25 30.09
C LEU A 54 -4.01 12.95 30.49
N VAL A 55 -3.29 11.82 30.53
CA VAL A 55 -3.81 10.52 31.00
C VAL A 55 -4.31 10.60 32.44
N ARG A 56 -3.59 11.30 33.33
CA ARG A 56 -4.08 11.56 34.69
C ARG A 56 -5.38 12.39 34.67
N ALA A 57 -5.44 13.42 33.83
CA ALA A 57 -6.63 14.28 33.70
C ALA A 57 -7.86 13.57 33.12
N LEU A 58 -7.69 12.47 32.36
CA LEU A 58 -8.80 11.61 31.91
C LEU A 58 -9.58 10.96 33.08
N GLY A 59 -8.98 10.90 34.28
CA GLY A 59 -9.62 10.40 35.50
C GLY A 59 -10.14 11.48 36.44
N ALA A 60 -10.13 12.75 36.03
CA ALA A 60 -10.57 13.85 36.89
C ALA A 60 -12.06 13.77 37.23
N ASP A 61 -12.44 14.21 38.43
CA ASP A 61 -13.85 14.18 38.90
C ASP A 61 -14.79 14.95 37.96
N LYS A 62 -14.32 16.06 37.38
CA LYS A 62 -15.10 16.92 36.48
C LYS A 62 -15.12 16.39 35.05
N LEU A 63 -16.32 16.19 34.50
CA LEU A 63 -16.52 15.74 33.11
C LEU A 63 -15.85 16.67 32.09
N ARG A 64 -15.90 18.00 32.32
CA ARG A 64 -15.26 18.99 31.46
C ARG A 64 -13.76 18.76 31.31
N THR A 65 -13.05 18.56 32.43
CA THR A 65 -11.61 18.31 32.44
C THR A 65 -11.25 17.01 31.73
N ARG A 66 -12.08 15.97 31.84
CA ARG A 66 -11.89 14.71 31.10
C ARG A 66 -12.02 14.91 29.59
N ASN A 67 -13.03 15.65 29.14
CA ASN A 67 -13.25 15.91 27.72
C ASN A 67 -12.17 16.82 27.12
N GLU A 68 -11.69 17.83 27.87
CA GLU A 68 -10.57 18.67 27.47
C GLU A 68 -9.27 17.86 27.34
N ALA A 69 -9.00 16.96 28.29
CA ALA A 69 -7.83 16.08 28.23
C ALA A 69 -7.89 15.11 27.05
N GLU A 70 -9.08 14.60 26.74
CA GLU A 70 -9.32 13.74 25.59
C GLU A 70 -9.13 14.49 24.26
N ALA A 71 -9.67 15.70 24.13
CA ALA A 71 -9.44 16.53 22.94
C ALA A 71 -7.95 16.87 22.75
N ALA A 72 -7.26 17.24 23.83
CA ALA A 72 -5.83 17.54 23.77
C ALA A 72 -4.98 16.32 23.38
N LEU A 73 -5.35 15.11 23.81
CA LEU A 73 -4.67 13.89 23.37
C LEU A 73 -4.90 13.61 21.87
N LEU A 74 -6.08 13.94 21.34
CA LEU A 74 -6.34 13.82 19.91
C LEU A 74 -5.55 14.85 19.09
N GLU A 75 -5.38 16.07 19.60
CA GLU A 75 -4.56 17.11 18.96
C GLU A 75 -3.06 16.77 18.93
N LEU A 76 -2.54 16.03 19.92
CA LEU A 76 -1.16 15.52 19.89
C LEU A 76 -0.94 14.49 18.76
N GLY A 77 -2.01 13.93 18.21
CA GLY A 77 -1.95 13.03 17.08
C GLY A 77 -1.34 11.66 17.39
N PRO A 78 -1.03 10.86 16.34
CA PRO A 78 -0.62 9.46 16.47
C PRO A 78 0.67 9.23 17.27
N ALA A 79 1.53 10.25 17.39
CA ALA A 79 2.75 10.19 18.18
C ALA A 79 2.50 9.94 19.68
N ALA A 80 1.29 10.22 20.18
CA ALA A 80 0.90 9.95 21.56
C ALA A 80 0.60 8.45 21.84
N ILE A 81 0.28 7.66 20.81
CA ILE A 81 -0.18 6.26 20.94
C ILE A 81 0.76 5.37 21.80
N PRO A 82 2.10 5.39 21.62
CA PRO A 82 3.00 4.53 22.40
C PRO A 82 2.91 4.75 23.91
N PHE A 83 2.47 5.93 24.34
CA PHE A 83 2.38 6.32 25.76
C PHE A 83 0.97 6.10 26.34
N LEU A 84 -0.01 5.71 25.52
CA LEU A 84 -1.41 5.50 25.90
C LEU A 84 -1.70 4.04 26.23
N VAL A 85 -0.91 3.45 27.13
CA VAL A 85 -1.05 2.04 27.54
C VAL A 85 -2.04 1.91 28.71
N PRO A 86 -3.13 1.13 28.59
CA PRO A 86 -3.99 0.81 29.71
C PRO A 86 -3.22 0.04 30.80
N ASN A 87 -3.32 0.47 32.06
CA ASN A 87 -2.65 -0.15 33.20
C ASN A 87 -3.67 -0.49 34.30
N PRO A 88 -3.54 -1.63 35.01
CA PRO A 88 -4.37 -1.99 36.18
C PRO A 88 -4.54 -0.89 37.25
N LEU A 89 -3.57 0.02 37.39
CA LEU A 89 -3.64 1.13 38.35
C LEU A 89 -4.62 2.24 37.94
N GLN A 90 -5.13 2.23 36.70
CA GLN A 90 -6.06 3.22 36.18
C GLN A 90 -7.53 2.83 36.46
N THR A 91 -8.37 3.83 36.70
CA THR A 91 -9.82 3.63 36.85
C THR A 91 -10.45 3.05 35.57
N GLU A 92 -11.58 2.35 35.69
CA GLU A 92 -12.31 1.83 34.53
C GLU A 92 -12.69 2.94 33.53
N GLU A 93 -13.07 4.12 34.04
CA GLU A 93 -13.39 5.28 33.19
C GLU A 93 -12.16 5.77 32.42
N GLN A 94 -10.99 5.87 33.06
CA GLN A 94 -9.74 6.19 32.38
C GLN A 94 -9.41 5.17 31.30
N ARG A 95 -9.48 3.87 31.62
CA ARG A 95 -9.18 2.80 30.65
C ARG A 95 -10.14 2.80 29.47
N ARG A 96 -11.42 3.13 29.67
CA ARG A 96 -12.39 3.30 28.57
C ARG A 96 -12.05 4.48 27.67
N ARG A 97 -11.68 5.63 28.25
CA ARG A 97 -11.32 6.83 27.48
C ARG A 97 -10.00 6.70 26.75
N ILE A 98 -8.98 6.10 27.39
CA ILE A 98 -7.71 5.78 26.75
C ILE A 98 -7.95 4.93 25.51
N ARG A 99 -8.72 3.84 25.63
CA ARG A 99 -9.11 3.00 24.47
C ARG A 99 -9.74 3.84 23.37
N ARG A 100 -10.78 4.63 23.68
CA ARG A 100 -11.45 5.48 22.69
C ARG A 100 -10.50 6.48 22.00
N VAL A 101 -9.58 7.09 22.73
CA VAL A 101 -8.57 8.02 22.18
C VAL A 101 -7.62 7.27 21.24
N VAL A 102 -7.10 6.13 21.69
CA VAL A 102 -6.20 5.29 20.88
C VAL A 102 -6.89 4.84 19.61
N ASP A 103 -8.13 4.35 19.69
CA ASP A 103 -8.92 3.91 18.53
C ASP A 103 -9.11 5.05 17.53
N ARG A 104 -9.35 6.27 18.02
CA ARG A 104 -9.52 7.45 17.16
C ARG A 104 -8.20 7.91 16.55
N LEU A 105 -7.12 7.97 17.32
CA LEU A 105 -5.79 8.32 16.82
C LEU A 105 -5.28 7.32 15.78
N ARG A 106 -5.53 6.02 15.97
CA ARG A 106 -5.20 4.99 14.98
C ARG A 106 -6.00 5.15 13.69
N ARG A 107 -7.31 5.43 13.81
CA ARG A 107 -8.14 5.77 12.65
C ARG A 107 -7.65 7.03 11.94
N ASP A 108 -7.36 8.11 12.67
CA ASP A 108 -6.86 9.37 12.10
C ASP A 108 -5.48 9.16 11.44
N GLN A 109 -4.63 8.30 11.99
CA GLN A 109 -3.35 7.92 11.38
C GLN A 109 -3.53 7.15 10.07
N ALA A 110 -4.43 6.17 10.05
CA ALA A 110 -4.72 5.41 8.85
C ALA A 110 -5.44 6.25 7.78
N VAL A 111 -6.35 7.14 8.19
CA VAL A 111 -6.97 8.13 7.29
C VAL A 111 -5.91 9.08 6.72
N SER A 112 -4.99 9.56 7.54
CA SER A 112 -3.85 10.37 7.06
C SER A 112 -2.93 9.58 6.12
N ALA A 113 -2.78 8.27 6.32
CA ALA A 113 -2.06 7.42 5.39
C ALA A 113 -2.79 7.30 4.04
N THR A 114 -4.13 7.27 4.04
CA THR A 114 -4.98 7.28 2.82
C THR A 114 -5.13 8.64 2.14
N SER A 115 -4.74 9.74 2.80
CA SER A 115 -4.58 11.02 2.14
C SER A 115 -3.56 10.86 1.01
N GLY A 116 -3.97 11.17 -0.22
CA GLY A 116 -3.08 11.10 -1.39
C GLY A 116 -1.81 11.90 -1.17
N SER A 117 -0.68 11.36 -1.60
CA SER A 117 0.58 12.10 -1.59
C SER A 117 0.41 13.31 -2.50
N LYS A 118 0.91 14.46 -2.05
CA LYS A 118 0.93 15.69 -2.83
C LYS A 118 2.35 16.02 -3.22
N VAL A 119 2.51 16.63 -4.38
CA VAL A 119 3.81 16.98 -4.92
C VAL A 119 3.82 18.43 -5.38
N THR A 120 4.98 19.07 -5.17
CA THR A 120 5.25 20.43 -5.62
C THR A 120 6.49 20.37 -6.51
N LEU A 121 6.27 20.45 -7.82
CA LEU A 121 7.27 20.22 -8.84
C LEU A 121 7.26 21.38 -9.83
N GLN A 122 8.45 21.86 -10.20
CA GLN A 122 8.61 22.90 -11.21
C GLN A 122 9.63 22.39 -12.24
N LEU A 123 9.09 21.76 -13.29
CA LEU A 123 9.84 21.04 -14.31
C LEU A 123 9.71 21.76 -15.66
N GLU A 124 10.82 22.20 -16.21
CA GLU A 124 10.90 22.88 -17.51
C GLU A 124 11.74 22.07 -18.49
N GLY A 125 11.09 21.18 -19.25
CA GLY A 125 11.72 20.42 -20.34
C GLY A 125 12.73 19.39 -19.85
N VAL A 126 12.52 18.86 -18.65
CA VAL A 126 13.37 17.85 -18.02
C VAL A 126 13.10 16.46 -18.59
N LYS A 127 14.05 15.54 -18.44
CA LYS A 127 13.85 14.14 -18.80
C LYS A 127 12.77 13.48 -17.96
N LEU A 128 11.99 12.58 -18.56
CA LEU A 128 10.96 11.80 -17.85
C LEU A 128 11.58 11.04 -16.68
N SER A 129 12.73 10.40 -16.88
CA SER A 129 13.45 9.69 -15.81
C SER A 129 13.68 10.57 -14.57
N VAL A 130 14.16 11.80 -14.78
CA VAL A 130 14.40 12.80 -13.73
C VAL A 130 13.09 13.28 -13.09
N ALA A 131 12.04 13.49 -13.89
CA ALA A 131 10.73 13.87 -13.38
C ALA A 131 10.13 12.79 -12.46
N LEU A 132 10.25 11.52 -12.85
CA LEU A 132 9.77 10.38 -12.08
C LEU A 132 10.58 10.18 -10.80
N GLU A 133 11.91 10.38 -10.83
CA GLU A 133 12.75 10.32 -9.63
C GLU A 133 12.32 11.38 -8.60
N GLN A 134 12.09 12.63 -9.04
CA GLN A 134 11.60 13.68 -8.14
C GLN A 134 10.20 13.38 -7.61
N LEU A 135 9.33 12.81 -8.44
CA LEU A 135 7.99 12.37 -8.02
C LEU A 135 8.07 11.28 -6.96
N GLU A 136 8.94 10.28 -7.14
CA GLU A 136 9.18 9.20 -6.19
C GLU A 136 9.75 9.74 -4.86
N GLN A 137 10.73 10.64 -4.91
CA GLN A 137 11.34 11.23 -3.71
C GLN A 137 10.34 12.02 -2.86
N GLN A 138 9.43 12.78 -3.48
CA GLN A 138 8.42 13.55 -2.74
C GLN A 138 7.25 12.70 -2.26
N SER A 139 6.80 11.73 -3.07
CA SER A 139 5.59 10.97 -2.79
C SER A 139 5.82 9.68 -1.99
N GLY A 140 7.06 9.16 -2.00
CA GLY A 140 7.42 7.85 -1.46
C GLY A 140 6.90 6.67 -2.28
N ASN A 141 6.29 6.91 -3.44
CA ASN A 141 5.73 5.87 -4.30
C ASN A 141 6.77 5.40 -5.31
N LYS A 142 7.14 4.12 -5.23
CA LYS A 142 8.11 3.49 -6.13
C LYS A 142 7.59 3.38 -7.55
N ILE A 143 8.41 3.76 -8.51
CA ILE A 143 8.10 3.68 -9.94
C ILE A 143 9.20 2.90 -10.66
N LEU A 144 8.82 1.78 -11.28
CA LEU A 144 9.71 0.97 -12.10
C LEU A 144 9.47 1.25 -13.58
N ASP A 145 10.52 1.59 -14.29
CA ASP A 145 10.48 1.76 -15.72
C ASP A 145 10.84 0.43 -16.41
N ARG A 146 9.84 -0.25 -16.98
CA ARG A 146 10.00 -1.49 -17.75
C ARG A 146 9.70 -1.29 -19.24
N ARG A 147 9.85 -0.06 -19.73
CA ARG A 147 9.76 0.22 -21.16
C ARG A 147 10.85 -0.53 -21.91
N THR A 148 10.48 -1.12 -23.02
CA THR A 148 11.38 -1.89 -23.87
C THR A 148 12.09 -0.97 -24.85
N ALA A 149 13.37 -1.25 -25.08
CA ALA A 149 14.13 -0.63 -26.14
C ALA A 149 14.56 -1.71 -27.15
N PRO A 150 14.76 -1.35 -28.43
CA PRO A 150 15.49 -2.20 -29.36
C PRO A 150 16.83 -2.65 -28.77
N GLU A 151 17.29 -3.84 -29.16
CA GLU A 151 18.50 -4.47 -28.59
C GLU A 151 19.72 -3.52 -28.65
N GLY A 152 20.24 -3.13 -27.48
CA GLY A 152 21.38 -2.24 -27.33
C GLY A 152 21.05 -0.74 -27.17
N GLU A 153 19.78 -0.35 -27.14
CA GLU A 153 19.34 1.03 -26.90
C GLU A 153 18.73 1.20 -25.50
N LEU A 154 18.71 2.44 -24.99
CA LEU A 154 17.93 2.80 -23.80
C LEU A 154 16.49 3.13 -24.20
N PRO A 155 15.50 2.90 -23.34
CA PRO A 155 14.13 3.33 -23.59
C PRO A 155 14.08 4.84 -23.89
N SER A 156 13.12 5.26 -24.72
CA SER A 156 12.96 6.67 -25.05
C SER A 156 12.75 7.50 -23.78
N ASP A 157 13.57 8.52 -23.56
CA ASP A 157 13.45 9.41 -22.39
C ASP A 157 13.03 10.82 -22.85
N PRO A 158 11.72 11.03 -23.10
CA PRO A 158 11.21 12.29 -23.64
C PRO A 158 11.33 13.41 -22.61
N ASN A 159 11.39 14.64 -23.11
CA ASN A 159 11.35 15.80 -22.23
C ASN A 159 9.89 16.11 -21.85
N VAL A 160 9.65 16.32 -20.57
CA VAL A 160 8.34 16.61 -19.97
C VAL A 160 8.39 17.92 -19.20
N GLN A 161 7.21 18.51 -18.99
CA GLN A 161 7.02 19.76 -18.26
C GLN A 161 5.89 19.60 -17.24
N LEU A 162 6.06 20.14 -16.05
CA LEU A 162 5.03 20.11 -15.03
C LEU A 162 5.24 21.27 -14.07
N VAL A 163 4.19 22.05 -13.86
CA VAL A 163 4.12 23.01 -12.76
C VAL A 163 3.02 22.54 -11.83
N ALA A 164 3.42 22.01 -10.69
CA ALA A 164 2.57 21.46 -9.66
C ALA A 164 2.84 22.17 -8.34
N GLU A 165 1.77 22.61 -7.67
CA GLU A 165 1.80 23.18 -6.31
C GLU A 165 0.76 22.41 -5.50
N GLU A 166 1.23 21.59 -4.55
CA GLU A 166 0.36 20.72 -3.73
C GLU A 166 -0.58 19.81 -4.57
N MET A 167 -0.14 19.39 -5.76
CA MET A 167 -0.92 18.57 -6.68
C MET A 167 -0.97 17.11 -6.22
N PRO A 168 -2.12 16.41 -6.29
CA PRO A 168 -2.17 14.98 -6.00
C PRO A 168 -1.24 14.15 -6.90
N TYR A 169 -0.61 13.13 -6.32
CA TYR A 169 0.34 12.24 -6.99
C TYR A 169 -0.22 11.67 -8.30
N TRP A 170 -1.45 11.17 -8.28
CA TRP A 170 -2.09 10.58 -9.45
C TRP A 170 -2.29 11.58 -10.59
N GLU A 171 -2.66 12.81 -10.28
CA GLU A 171 -2.82 13.86 -11.28
C GLU A 171 -1.47 14.25 -11.89
N ALA A 172 -0.43 14.39 -11.07
CA ALA A 172 0.93 14.67 -11.53
C ALA A 172 1.47 13.54 -12.40
N LEU A 173 1.31 12.29 -11.97
CA LEU A 173 1.75 11.10 -12.71
C LEU A 173 1.04 11.00 -14.06
N ASP A 174 -0.30 11.11 -14.09
CA ASP A 174 -1.05 10.99 -15.33
C ASP A 174 -0.64 12.10 -16.32
N GLN A 175 -0.33 13.32 -15.85
CA GLN A 175 0.18 14.39 -16.73
C GLN A 175 1.56 14.08 -17.32
N LEU A 176 2.48 13.52 -16.53
CA LEU A 176 3.82 13.15 -16.98
C LEU A 176 3.77 11.98 -17.97
N VAL A 177 3.01 10.94 -17.64
CA VAL A 177 2.81 9.74 -18.46
C VAL A 177 2.15 10.10 -19.80
N GLN A 178 1.16 11.00 -19.78
CA GLN A 178 0.50 11.49 -20.98
C GLN A 178 1.46 12.26 -21.90
N GLN A 179 2.26 13.19 -21.36
CA GLN A 179 3.26 13.94 -22.14
C GLN A 179 4.34 13.04 -22.73
N ALA A 180 4.75 12.02 -21.97
CA ALA A 180 5.74 11.06 -22.41
C ALA A 180 5.21 10.02 -23.42
N GLY A 181 3.88 9.87 -23.52
CA GLY A 181 3.26 8.86 -24.38
C GLY A 181 3.53 7.43 -23.92
N VAL A 182 3.64 7.21 -22.61
CA VAL A 182 3.88 5.89 -22.00
C VAL A 182 2.62 5.39 -21.29
N ALA A 183 2.61 4.13 -20.84
CA ALA A 183 1.46 3.52 -20.17
C ALA A 183 1.80 3.09 -18.74
N ILE A 184 0.78 3.04 -17.88
CA ILE A 184 0.87 2.41 -16.56
C ILE A 184 0.41 0.96 -16.68
N TYR A 185 1.24 0.02 -16.24
CA TYR A 185 0.89 -1.39 -16.10
C TYR A 185 0.73 -1.73 -14.61
N PRO A 186 -0.50 -1.90 -14.11
CA PRO A 186 -0.75 -1.96 -12.67
C PRO A 186 -0.56 -3.36 -12.05
N TYR A 187 -0.29 -4.39 -12.86
CA TYR A 187 -0.23 -5.79 -12.42
C TYR A 187 1.18 -6.38 -12.48
N ALA A 188 2.21 -5.55 -12.65
CA ALA A 188 3.56 -6.07 -12.67
C ALA A 188 3.97 -6.50 -11.27
N VAL A 189 4.66 -7.64 -11.26
CA VAL A 189 5.43 -8.12 -10.12
C VAL A 189 6.84 -7.59 -10.32
N ASP A 190 7.33 -6.86 -9.34
CA ASP A 190 8.76 -6.59 -9.26
C ASP A 190 9.46 -7.85 -8.76
N ASP A 191 10.55 -8.25 -9.41
CA ASP A 191 11.28 -9.46 -9.02
C ASP A 191 12.08 -9.22 -7.72
N GLU A 192 12.39 -7.96 -7.41
CA GLU A 192 13.12 -7.58 -6.18
C GLU A 192 12.19 -7.24 -5.02
N THR A 193 11.07 -6.56 -5.30
CA THR A 193 10.15 -6.06 -4.26
C THR A 193 8.85 -6.83 -4.17
N GLY A 194 8.49 -7.65 -5.16
CA GLY A 194 7.25 -8.44 -5.16
C GLY A 194 6.03 -7.68 -5.74
N PRO A 195 4.83 -8.29 -5.69
CA PRO A 195 3.63 -7.71 -6.28
C PRO A 195 3.14 -6.48 -5.50
N GLY A 196 2.82 -5.40 -6.21
CA GLY A 196 2.13 -4.24 -5.63
C GLY A 196 3.00 -3.27 -4.83
N GLU A 197 4.32 -3.48 -4.83
CA GLU A 197 5.28 -2.59 -4.18
C GLU A 197 5.67 -1.39 -5.04
N SER A 198 5.50 -1.51 -6.36
CA SER A 198 5.90 -0.50 -7.33
C SER A 198 4.86 -0.32 -8.43
N LEU A 199 4.75 0.91 -8.93
CA LEU A 199 4.03 1.22 -10.15
C LEU A 199 4.93 0.98 -11.36
N VAL A 200 4.44 0.28 -12.38
CA VAL A 200 5.27 -0.06 -13.54
C VAL A 200 4.86 0.76 -14.75
N LEU A 201 5.84 1.37 -15.40
CA LEU A 201 5.68 2.04 -16.69
C LEU A 201 6.09 1.09 -17.83
N VAL A 202 5.27 1.05 -18.88
CA VAL A 202 5.51 0.25 -20.08
C VAL A 202 5.27 1.08 -21.33
N ASP A 203 5.73 0.56 -22.48
CA ASP A 203 5.47 1.22 -23.76
C ASP A 203 3.98 1.26 -24.05
N ALA A 204 3.52 2.40 -24.55
CA ALA A 204 2.15 2.52 -25.01
C ALA A 204 1.96 1.66 -26.27
N SER A 205 1.09 0.66 -26.18
CA SER A 205 0.66 -0.13 -27.35
C SER A 205 -0.07 0.72 -28.40
N THR A 206 -0.54 1.91 -28.05
CA THR A 206 -1.08 2.90 -28.98
C THR A 206 -0.73 4.32 -28.51
N PRO A 207 0.18 5.03 -29.21
CA PRO A 207 0.51 6.41 -28.90
C PRO A 207 -0.73 7.30 -28.95
N GLY A 208 -1.00 8.07 -27.90
CA GLY A 208 -2.05 9.10 -27.86
C GLY A 208 -3.42 8.69 -27.28
N THR A 209 -3.54 7.54 -26.63
CA THR A 209 -4.82 7.06 -26.07
C THR A 209 -4.97 7.22 -24.55
N PHE A 210 -3.97 7.75 -23.82
CA PHE A 210 -4.09 8.13 -22.40
C PHE A 210 -4.77 9.48 -22.24
N ALA A 211 -5.90 9.67 -22.93
CA ALA A 211 -6.73 10.78 -22.55
C ALA A 211 -7.17 10.48 -21.11
N GLN A 212 -6.86 11.35 -20.14
CA GLN A 212 -7.41 11.34 -18.77
C GLN A 212 -8.95 11.43 -18.72
N ARG A 213 -9.62 11.14 -19.83
CA ARG A 213 -11.06 11.15 -19.98
C ARG A 213 -11.59 9.97 -19.20
N HIS A 214 -12.56 10.24 -18.33
CA HIS A 214 -13.25 9.24 -17.52
C HIS A 214 -12.38 8.68 -16.37
N VAL A 215 -11.63 9.56 -15.70
CA VAL A 215 -10.89 9.28 -14.46
C VAL A 215 -11.44 10.14 -13.32
N ALA A 216 -11.51 9.57 -12.13
CA ALA A 216 -11.77 10.28 -10.88
C ALA A 216 -10.65 10.01 -9.87
N TYR A 217 -10.35 11.01 -9.05
CA TYR A 217 -9.35 10.92 -7.99
C TYR A 217 -10.01 11.14 -6.63
N ASP A 218 -9.64 10.34 -5.65
CA ASP A 218 -10.03 10.55 -4.26
C ASP A 218 -8.86 10.15 -3.35
N GLY A 219 -8.13 11.16 -2.88
CA GLY A 219 -6.90 10.98 -2.11
C GLY A 219 -5.88 10.13 -2.87
N ALA A 220 -5.46 9.03 -2.24
CA ALA A 220 -4.48 8.11 -2.79
C ALA A 220 -5.07 7.11 -3.81
N PHE A 221 -6.36 7.24 -4.14
CA PHE A 221 -7.05 6.36 -5.07
C PHE A 221 -7.36 7.07 -6.40
N ARG A 222 -7.31 6.28 -7.47
CA ARG A 222 -7.67 6.67 -8.84
C ARG A 222 -8.67 5.66 -9.37
N VAL A 223 -9.79 6.10 -9.93
CA VAL A 223 -10.79 5.23 -10.55
C VAL A 223 -10.95 5.61 -12.01
N GLU A 224 -10.75 4.66 -12.92
CA GLU A 224 -10.79 4.88 -14.36
C GLU A 224 -11.85 4.00 -15.03
N ALA A 225 -12.58 4.53 -16.01
CA ALA A 225 -13.36 3.73 -16.94
C ALA A 225 -12.46 3.20 -18.07
N VAL A 226 -12.34 1.87 -18.17
CA VAL A 226 -11.38 1.23 -19.09
C VAL A 226 -12.00 0.98 -20.46
N TRP A 227 -13.17 0.36 -20.47
CA TRP A 227 -13.92 0.09 -21.68
C TRP A 227 -15.39 -0.08 -21.36
N ILE A 228 -16.21 0.08 -22.40
CA ILE A 228 -17.65 -0.07 -22.35
C ILE A 228 -18.10 -0.88 -23.56
N ARG A 229 -18.97 -1.87 -23.36
CA ARG A 229 -19.49 -2.71 -24.45
C ARG A 229 -20.92 -3.14 -24.22
N THR A 230 -21.66 -3.31 -25.31
CA THR A 230 -23.00 -3.88 -25.30
C THR A 230 -22.92 -5.41 -25.28
N ARG A 231 -23.72 -6.05 -24.42
CA ARG A 231 -23.95 -7.50 -24.40
C ARG A 231 -25.36 -7.80 -24.90
N SER A 232 -25.51 -8.88 -25.65
CA SER A 232 -26.81 -9.45 -26.04
C SER A 232 -26.93 -10.86 -25.48
N ASN A 233 -28.05 -11.18 -24.82
CA ASN A 233 -28.34 -12.54 -24.37
C ASN A 233 -29.06 -13.32 -25.50
N LEU A 234 -28.39 -14.33 -26.06
CA LEU A 234 -28.96 -15.15 -27.13
C LEU A 234 -29.95 -16.21 -26.63
N GLN A 235 -29.93 -16.54 -25.33
CA GLN A 235 -30.88 -17.48 -24.73
C GLN A 235 -32.21 -16.80 -24.37
N ARG A 236 -32.24 -15.46 -24.30
CA ARG A 236 -33.42 -14.67 -23.99
C ARG A 236 -33.47 -13.44 -24.88
N GLU A 237 -34.23 -13.55 -25.98
CA GLU A 237 -34.44 -12.44 -26.91
C GLU A 237 -34.92 -11.18 -26.16
N GLY A 238 -34.34 -10.03 -26.51
CA GLY A 238 -34.63 -8.75 -25.88
C GLY A 238 -33.91 -8.48 -24.55
N GLN A 239 -33.17 -9.45 -23.99
CA GLN A 239 -32.33 -9.22 -22.80
C GLN A 239 -30.91 -8.85 -23.22
N GLY A 240 -30.68 -7.58 -23.49
CA GLY A 240 -29.34 -7.00 -23.62
C GLY A 240 -28.92 -6.26 -22.35
N GLY A 241 -27.66 -5.87 -22.27
CA GLY A 241 -27.16 -5.03 -21.20
C GLY A 241 -25.87 -4.35 -21.62
N LEU A 242 -25.39 -3.46 -20.78
CA LEU A 242 -24.15 -2.75 -20.97
C LEU A 242 -23.15 -3.22 -19.90
N GLN A 243 -21.91 -3.45 -20.29
CA GLN A 243 -20.80 -3.76 -19.40
C GLN A 243 -19.81 -2.63 -19.43
N LEU A 244 -19.52 -2.07 -18.26
CA LEU A 244 -18.50 -1.06 -18.03
C LEU A 244 -17.44 -1.65 -17.10
N GLU A 245 -16.19 -1.71 -17.55
CA GLU A 245 -15.07 -2.02 -16.68
C GLU A 245 -14.57 -0.75 -16.02
N LEU A 246 -14.64 -0.73 -14.69
CA LEU A 246 -13.98 0.26 -13.85
C LEU A 246 -12.68 -0.33 -13.29
N ARG A 247 -11.65 0.50 -13.20
CA ARG A 247 -10.35 0.16 -12.64
C ARG A 247 -10.02 1.11 -11.49
N PRO A 248 -10.33 0.72 -10.24
CA PRO A 248 -9.71 1.34 -9.08
C PRO A 248 -8.21 1.00 -9.02
N ALA A 249 -7.40 2.00 -8.73
CA ALA A 249 -5.97 1.93 -8.47
C ALA A 249 -5.62 2.74 -7.22
N TRP A 250 -4.50 2.44 -6.59
CA TRP A 250 -4.04 3.08 -5.36
C TRP A 250 -2.55 3.33 -5.39
N GLU A 251 -2.10 4.35 -4.65
CA GLU A 251 -0.68 4.61 -4.46
C GLU A 251 0.05 3.35 -3.94
N PRO A 252 1.21 2.95 -4.51
CA PRO A 252 1.94 1.74 -4.11
C PRO A 252 2.20 1.64 -2.60
N ARG A 253 2.39 2.77 -1.90
CA ARG A 253 2.61 2.79 -0.45
C ARG A 253 1.41 2.35 0.39
N LEU A 254 0.19 2.33 -0.16
CA LEU A 254 -1.03 2.00 0.59
C LEU A 254 -1.25 0.51 0.81
N ARG A 255 -0.94 -0.31 -0.20
CA ARG A 255 -1.10 -1.78 -0.15
C ARG A 255 -2.41 -2.25 0.50
N PRO A 256 -3.59 -1.81 0.01
CA PRO A 256 -4.86 -2.26 0.54
C PRO A 256 -4.94 -3.79 0.51
N VAL A 257 -5.58 -4.37 1.51
CA VAL A 257 -5.82 -5.82 1.61
C VAL A 257 -6.95 -6.23 0.68
N SER A 258 -7.97 -5.38 0.55
CA SER A 258 -9.11 -5.61 -0.34
C SER A 258 -9.85 -4.31 -0.63
N LEU A 259 -10.69 -4.34 -1.66
CA LEU A 259 -11.71 -3.33 -1.91
C LEU A 259 -13.09 -3.99 -1.94
N GLN A 260 -14.13 -3.27 -1.54
CA GLN A 260 -15.52 -3.70 -1.64
C GLN A 260 -16.32 -2.66 -2.41
N ALA A 261 -17.15 -3.13 -3.36
CA ALA A 261 -18.10 -2.32 -4.09
C ALA A 261 -19.53 -2.71 -3.66
N ASP A 262 -20.21 -1.82 -2.94
CA ASP A 262 -21.64 -1.94 -2.66
C ASP A 262 -22.43 -1.25 -3.78
N PHE A 263 -23.02 -2.04 -4.68
CA PHE A 263 -23.73 -1.50 -5.85
C PHE A 263 -24.99 -0.71 -5.48
N SER A 264 -25.48 -0.79 -4.24
CA SER A 264 -26.58 0.08 -3.78
C SER A 264 -26.16 1.55 -3.67
N GLN A 265 -24.85 1.82 -3.63
CA GLN A 265 -24.28 3.16 -3.58
C GLN A 265 -23.93 3.71 -4.97
N PHE A 266 -24.18 2.94 -6.04
CA PHE A 266 -23.87 3.34 -7.41
C PHE A 266 -25.09 3.99 -8.06
N ALA A 267 -24.85 4.95 -8.94
CA ALA A 267 -25.87 5.57 -9.77
C ALA A 267 -25.28 6.00 -11.11
N ALA A 268 -26.05 5.86 -12.18
CA ALA A 268 -25.67 6.30 -13.52
C ALA A 268 -26.78 7.15 -14.15
N VAL A 269 -26.37 8.19 -14.89
CA VAL A 269 -27.25 9.14 -15.60
C VAL A 269 -26.78 9.24 -17.04
N LEU A 270 -27.72 9.22 -17.98
CA LEU A 270 -27.48 9.35 -19.41
C LEU A 270 -27.37 10.81 -19.84
N SER A 271 -26.83 11.05 -21.04
CA SER A 271 -26.71 12.40 -21.63
C SER A 271 -28.04 13.12 -21.87
N ASN A 272 -29.17 12.40 -21.87
CA ASN A 272 -30.51 12.98 -21.93
C ASN A 272 -31.10 13.29 -20.53
N GLY A 273 -30.34 13.07 -19.45
CA GLY A 273 -30.74 13.27 -18.06
C GLY A 273 -31.53 12.12 -17.44
N GLU A 274 -31.81 11.04 -18.19
CA GLU A 274 -32.53 9.88 -17.66
C GLU A 274 -31.61 8.99 -16.80
N PRO A 275 -32.12 8.40 -15.70
CA PRO A 275 -31.36 7.45 -14.91
C PRO A 275 -31.13 6.16 -15.70
N LEU A 276 -29.91 5.65 -15.69
CA LEU A 276 -29.56 4.34 -16.23
C LEU A 276 -29.56 3.31 -15.10
N ALA A 277 -30.41 2.29 -15.22
CA ALA A 277 -30.53 1.26 -14.20
C ALA A 277 -29.27 0.39 -14.09
N LEU A 278 -28.83 0.11 -12.86
CA LEU A 278 -27.80 -0.89 -12.58
C LEU A 278 -28.42 -2.30 -12.54
N GLU A 279 -27.79 -3.24 -13.21
CA GLU A 279 -28.09 -4.68 -13.09
C GLU A 279 -27.21 -5.36 -12.04
N SER A 280 -26.02 -4.80 -11.75
CA SER A 280 -25.19 -5.23 -10.63
C SER A 280 -25.91 -4.95 -9.30
N THR A 281 -25.91 -5.93 -8.39
CA THR A 281 -26.57 -5.82 -7.07
C THR A 281 -25.68 -6.40 -5.97
N GLY A 282 -25.97 -6.04 -4.72
CA GLY A 282 -25.24 -6.51 -3.53
C GLY A 282 -23.84 -5.91 -3.41
N THR A 283 -23.03 -6.55 -2.57
CA THR A 283 -21.63 -6.17 -2.33
C THR A 283 -20.71 -7.14 -3.06
N ARG A 284 -19.69 -6.61 -3.73
CA ARG A 284 -18.64 -7.38 -4.38
C ARG A 284 -17.29 -7.07 -3.77
N SER A 285 -16.61 -8.08 -3.25
CA SER A 285 -15.19 -7.97 -2.87
C SER A 285 -14.31 -8.04 -4.11
N LEU A 286 -13.24 -7.26 -4.09
CA LEU A 286 -12.21 -7.16 -5.11
C LEU A 286 -10.88 -7.44 -4.44
N ASP A 287 -10.13 -8.40 -4.99
CA ASP A 287 -8.78 -8.67 -4.53
C ASP A 287 -7.87 -7.51 -4.92
N ALA A 288 -7.05 -7.07 -3.97
CA ALA A 288 -6.00 -6.11 -4.23
C ALA A 288 -4.77 -6.85 -4.76
N PHE A 289 -4.51 -6.73 -6.07
CA PHE A 289 -3.37 -7.36 -6.71
C PHE A 289 -2.55 -6.32 -7.48
N GLY A 290 -1.24 -6.27 -7.22
CA GLY A 290 -0.44 -5.17 -7.75
C GLY A 290 -0.90 -3.84 -7.14
N ILE A 291 -1.12 -2.83 -7.99
CA ILE A 291 -1.57 -1.50 -7.58
C ILE A 291 -3.01 -1.18 -8.03
N SER A 292 -3.77 -2.18 -8.47
CA SER A 292 -5.11 -1.98 -9.02
C SER A 292 -6.00 -3.23 -8.95
N SER A 293 -7.32 -3.02 -9.02
CA SER A 293 -8.30 -4.11 -9.17
C SER A 293 -9.23 -3.81 -10.36
N GLN A 294 -9.99 -4.83 -10.79
CA GLN A 294 -10.99 -4.70 -11.85
C GLN A 294 -12.40 -4.85 -11.29
N LEU A 295 -13.28 -3.92 -11.62
CA LEU A 295 -14.68 -3.93 -11.23
C LEU A 295 -15.58 -3.89 -12.47
N MET A 296 -16.29 -4.98 -12.71
CA MET A 296 -17.30 -5.04 -13.78
C MET A 296 -18.65 -4.51 -13.28
N VAL A 297 -19.11 -3.40 -13.86
CA VAL A 297 -20.44 -2.84 -13.61
C VAL A 297 -21.38 -3.24 -14.75
N HIS A 298 -22.49 -3.90 -14.41
CA HIS A 298 -23.55 -4.24 -15.35
C HIS A 298 -24.67 -3.23 -15.25
N LEU A 299 -25.05 -2.67 -16.40
CA LEU A 299 -26.07 -1.64 -16.55
C LEU A 299 -27.13 -2.14 -17.54
N ALA A 300 -28.34 -1.62 -17.43
CA ALA A 300 -29.38 -1.85 -18.41
C ALA A 300 -28.96 -1.28 -19.78
N LEU A 301 -29.59 -1.77 -20.86
CA LEU A 301 -29.37 -1.21 -22.19
C LEU A 301 -29.94 0.21 -22.25
N PRO A 302 -29.16 1.22 -22.66
CA PRO A 302 -29.67 2.59 -22.79
C PRO A 302 -30.63 2.72 -23.98
N PRO A 303 -31.56 3.69 -23.96
CA PRO A 303 -32.35 4.04 -25.13
C PRO A 303 -31.45 4.53 -26.26
N ARG A 304 -31.81 4.23 -27.52
CA ARG A 304 -31.01 4.59 -28.71
C ARG A 304 -30.75 6.09 -28.90
N ALA A 305 -31.51 6.95 -28.20
CA ALA A 305 -31.32 8.40 -28.26
C ALA A 305 -30.17 8.88 -27.36
N ALA A 306 -29.75 8.08 -26.38
CA ALA A 306 -28.61 8.41 -25.54
C ALA A 306 -27.30 8.13 -26.27
N THR A 307 -26.34 9.05 -26.14
CA THR A 307 -25.04 9.00 -26.81
C THR A 307 -23.88 8.77 -25.84
N ALA A 308 -24.10 9.03 -24.55
CA ALA A 308 -23.11 8.90 -23.50
C ALA A 308 -23.80 8.63 -22.15
N ILE A 309 -23.05 8.03 -21.23
CA ILE A 309 -23.32 8.13 -19.80
C ILE A 309 -22.77 9.49 -19.36
N GLN A 310 -23.67 10.41 -19.00
CA GLN A 310 -23.32 11.74 -18.51
C GLN A 310 -22.49 11.64 -17.23
N SER A 311 -22.94 10.81 -16.30
CA SER A 311 -22.18 10.51 -15.08
C SER A 311 -22.47 9.10 -14.57
N ILE A 312 -21.44 8.47 -14.03
CA ILE A 312 -21.55 7.30 -13.16
C ILE A 312 -20.77 7.60 -11.88
N ARG A 313 -21.45 7.44 -10.75
CA ARG A 313 -20.89 7.71 -9.43
C ARG A 313 -21.09 6.52 -8.50
N GLY A 314 -20.22 6.40 -7.51
CA GLY A 314 -20.30 5.33 -6.54
C GLY A 314 -19.34 5.52 -5.38
N LYS A 315 -19.36 4.54 -4.49
CA LYS A 315 -18.45 4.42 -3.36
C LYS A 315 -17.84 3.02 -3.34
N LEU A 316 -16.55 2.97 -3.08
CA LEU A 316 -15.81 1.75 -2.77
C LEU A 316 -15.35 1.83 -1.31
N THR A 317 -15.25 0.70 -0.63
CA THR A 317 -14.61 0.62 0.68
C THR A 317 -13.29 -0.12 0.54
N ALA A 318 -12.18 0.58 0.72
CA ALA A 318 -10.85 0.00 0.78
C ALA A 318 -10.51 -0.41 2.22
N VAL A 319 -9.93 -1.59 2.41
CA VAL A 319 -9.36 -2.00 3.69
C VAL A 319 -7.86 -1.86 3.63
N VAL A 320 -7.34 -0.89 4.36
CA VAL A 320 -5.95 -0.45 4.29
C VAL A 320 -5.22 -0.87 5.56
N PRO A 321 -4.01 -1.45 5.45
CA PRO A 321 -3.20 -1.78 6.60
C PRO A 321 -2.68 -0.53 7.31
N GLY A 322 -2.72 -0.56 8.64
CA GLY A 322 -2.05 0.44 9.49
C GLY A 322 -0.56 0.16 9.65
N ARG A 323 0.05 0.74 10.69
CA ARG A 323 1.48 0.53 11.00
C ARG A 323 1.80 -0.95 11.22
N THR A 324 2.85 -1.44 10.60
CA THR A 324 3.40 -2.79 10.84
C THR A 324 4.01 -2.91 12.24
N GLU A 325 3.67 -3.99 12.94
CA GLU A 325 4.27 -4.39 14.21
C GLU A 325 5.07 -5.67 14.05
N THR A 326 6.08 -5.85 14.91
CA THR A 326 6.94 -7.03 14.90
C THR A 326 6.67 -7.90 16.12
N PHE A 327 6.12 -9.09 15.89
CA PHE A 327 5.89 -10.12 16.89
C PHE A 327 7.10 -11.04 17.00
N ARG A 328 7.47 -11.40 18.24
CA ARG A 328 8.68 -12.18 18.52
C ARG A 328 8.35 -13.35 19.42
N PHE A 329 8.30 -14.55 18.86
CA PHE A 329 8.08 -15.77 19.64
C PHE A 329 9.43 -16.45 19.91
N GLU A 330 9.79 -16.53 21.18
CA GLU A 330 11.02 -17.21 21.63
C GLU A 330 10.70 -18.59 22.20
N GLN A 331 11.76 -19.34 22.52
CA GLN A 331 11.68 -20.67 23.12
C GLN A 331 10.84 -21.63 22.27
N LEU A 332 11.06 -21.59 20.95
CA LEU A 332 10.35 -22.41 20.00
C LEU A 332 10.61 -23.89 20.31
N ARG A 333 9.53 -24.63 20.53
CA ARG A 333 9.54 -26.07 20.83
C ARG A 333 8.26 -26.65 20.27
N GLN A 334 8.31 -27.92 19.87
CA GLN A 334 7.10 -28.66 19.53
C GLN A 334 6.06 -28.47 20.64
N ARG A 335 4.88 -28.03 20.22
CA ARG A 335 3.77 -27.71 21.11
C ARG A 335 2.46 -27.77 20.34
N ASP A 336 1.42 -28.14 21.06
CA ASP A 336 0.03 -28.09 20.59
C ASP A 336 -0.78 -27.01 21.34
N GLU A 337 -0.17 -26.32 22.33
CA GLU A 337 -0.79 -25.19 23.03
C GLU A 337 -0.50 -23.86 22.31
N GLU A 338 -1.56 -23.06 22.14
CA GLU A 338 -1.50 -21.76 21.47
C GLU A 338 -0.87 -20.70 22.37
N VAL A 339 0.13 -19.99 21.86
CA VAL A 339 0.72 -18.81 22.52
C VAL A 339 0.35 -17.58 21.71
N SER A 340 -0.15 -16.54 22.38
CA SER A 340 -0.55 -15.30 21.71
C SER A 340 0.30 -14.11 22.12
N GLN A 341 0.44 -13.18 21.19
CA GLN A 341 0.92 -11.83 21.44
C GLN A 341 -0.04 -10.84 20.79
N GLN A 342 -0.27 -9.71 21.45
CA GLN A 342 -1.16 -8.66 20.96
C GLN A 342 -0.36 -7.37 20.79
N ALA A 343 -0.54 -6.72 19.64
CA ALA A 343 -0.05 -5.37 19.41
C ALA A 343 -1.12 -4.61 18.65
N GLY A 344 -1.57 -3.48 19.19
CA GLY A 344 -2.70 -2.78 18.61
C GLY A 344 -4.00 -3.58 18.66
N ASP A 345 -4.67 -3.67 17.51
CA ASP A 345 -5.95 -4.36 17.31
C ASP A 345 -5.76 -5.72 16.64
N VAL A 346 -4.50 -6.16 16.46
CA VAL A 346 -4.18 -7.52 16.01
C VAL A 346 -3.67 -8.36 17.17
N THR A 347 -4.17 -9.60 17.24
CA THR A 347 -3.62 -10.67 18.08
C THR A 347 -3.06 -11.76 17.17
N VAL A 348 -1.78 -12.06 17.34
CA VAL A 348 -1.11 -13.13 16.60
C VAL A 348 -0.98 -14.33 17.52
N PHE A 349 -1.47 -15.46 17.03
CA PHE A 349 -1.49 -16.75 17.70
C PHE A 349 -0.47 -17.68 17.04
N LEU A 350 0.55 -18.09 17.79
CA LEU A 350 1.39 -19.23 17.48
C LEU A 350 0.63 -20.50 17.86
N GLN A 351 0.02 -21.14 16.87
CA GLN A 351 -0.90 -22.25 17.08
C GLN A 351 -0.18 -23.58 17.29
N ARG A 352 0.82 -23.86 16.44
CA ARG A 352 1.47 -25.16 16.41
C ARG A 352 2.87 -25.08 15.84
N ILE A 353 3.77 -25.92 16.35
CA ILE A 353 5.10 -26.15 15.80
C ILE A 353 5.28 -27.67 15.64
N VAL A 354 5.49 -28.12 14.40
CA VAL A 354 5.63 -29.54 14.06
C VAL A 354 6.94 -29.76 13.30
N LYS A 355 7.68 -30.82 13.64
CA LYS A 355 8.83 -31.26 12.84
C LYS A 355 8.39 -32.37 11.89
N ASN A 356 8.65 -32.19 10.60
CA ASN A 356 8.40 -33.17 9.55
C ASN A 356 9.72 -33.50 8.83
N GLN A 357 10.35 -34.62 9.20
CA GLN A 357 11.66 -35.02 8.66
C GLN A 357 12.73 -33.92 8.86
N GLU A 358 13.15 -33.26 7.78
CA GLU A 358 14.16 -32.19 7.76
C GLU A 358 13.55 -30.78 7.87
N THR A 359 12.21 -30.67 7.82
CA THR A 359 11.51 -29.38 7.88
C THR A 359 10.78 -29.16 9.19
N TRP A 360 10.57 -27.89 9.50
CA TRP A 360 9.74 -27.43 10.59
C TRP A 360 8.57 -26.62 10.04
N GLU A 361 7.35 -27.04 10.36
CA GLU A 361 6.13 -26.30 10.05
C GLU A 361 5.68 -25.52 11.29
N ILE A 362 5.56 -24.20 11.13
CA ILE A 362 5.07 -23.28 12.16
C ILE A 362 3.75 -22.69 11.67
N ARG A 363 2.68 -22.88 12.45
CA ARG A 363 1.35 -22.34 12.13
C ARG A 363 1.05 -21.09 12.94
N LEU A 364 0.70 -20.02 12.22
CA LEU A 364 0.27 -18.76 12.79
C LEU A 364 -1.17 -18.43 12.39
N ARG A 365 -1.90 -17.77 13.28
CA ARG A 365 -3.19 -17.15 12.98
C ARG A 365 -3.17 -15.70 13.45
N ALA A 366 -3.46 -14.77 12.56
CA ALA A 366 -3.63 -13.36 12.91
C ALA A 366 -5.12 -13.05 13.01
N GLN A 367 -5.54 -12.46 14.12
CA GLN A 367 -6.91 -12.00 14.34
C GLN A 367 -6.91 -10.50 14.50
N PHE A 368 -7.58 -9.80 13.59
CA PHE A 368 -7.77 -8.35 13.63
C PHE A 368 -9.09 -8.00 14.33
N GLY A 369 -9.18 -6.78 14.87
CA GLY A 369 -10.40 -6.26 15.47
C GLY A 369 -11.57 -6.13 14.49
N ASP A 370 -12.75 -5.78 15.03
CA ASP A 370 -14.05 -5.78 14.33
C ASP A 370 -14.08 -4.93 13.05
N ASP A 371 -13.22 -3.92 12.93
CA ASP A 371 -13.13 -3.05 11.75
C ASP A 371 -12.69 -3.81 10.48
N ALA A 372 -12.11 -5.00 10.61
CA ALA A 372 -11.75 -5.88 9.50
C ALA A 372 -12.95 -6.65 8.89
N GLY A 373 -14.15 -6.56 9.49
CA GLY A 373 -15.27 -7.48 9.28
C GLY A 373 -15.65 -7.82 7.83
N GLY A 374 -16.03 -9.09 7.61
CA GLY A 374 -16.56 -9.64 6.35
C GLY A 374 -15.51 -10.06 5.32
N LEU A 375 -14.22 -10.04 5.69
CA LEU A 375 -13.08 -10.30 4.80
C LEU A 375 -12.26 -11.54 5.18
N GLU A 376 -12.83 -12.44 5.98
CA GLU A 376 -12.11 -13.59 6.55
C GLU A 376 -11.32 -14.39 5.49
N SER A 377 -11.91 -14.65 4.32
CA SER A 377 -11.25 -15.36 3.22
C SER A 377 -10.10 -14.58 2.58
N HIS A 378 -10.21 -13.25 2.46
CA HIS A 378 -9.16 -12.41 1.90
C HIS A 378 -8.02 -12.20 2.90
N LEU A 379 -8.35 -12.11 4.19
CA LEU A 379 -7.37 -12.01 5.27
C LEU A 379 -6.54 -13.28 5.39
N GLU A 380 -7.11 -14.47 5.22
CA GLU A 380 -6.37 -15.73 5.30
C GLU A 380 -5.24 -15.83 4.27
N GLY A 381 -5.53 -15.53 2.99
CA GLY A 381 -4.50 -15.52 1.94
C GLY A 381 -3.47 -14.40 2.12
N TRP A 382 -3.92 -13.20 2.52
CA TRP A 382 -3.03 -12.06 2.74
C TRP A 382 -2.10 -12.24 3.95
N VAL A 383 -2.58 -12.85 5.03
CA VAL A 383 -1.79 -13.16 6.25
C VAL A 383 -0.64 -14.12 5.94
N ALA A 384 -0.79 -15.00 4.94
CA ALA A 384 0.27 -15.89 4.47
C ALA A 384 1.39 -15.16 3.71
N GLY A 385 1.09 -13.99 3.12
CA GLY A 385 2.08 -13.15 2.43
C GLY A 385 2.87 -12.21 3.35
N ASN A 386 2.56 -12.18 4.65
CA ASN A 386 3.26 -11.32 5.61
C ASN A 386 4.72 -11.79 5.84
N GLU A 387 5.63 -10.84 6.06
CA GLU A 387 7.04 -11.15 6.30
C GLU A 387 7.20 -11.99 7.58
N VAL A 388 7.81 -13.16 7.41
CA VAL A 388 8.08 -14.09 8.50
C VAL A 388 9.42 -14.78 8.28
N TYR A 389 10.19 -14.90 9.35
CA TYR A 389 11.49 -15.54 9.31
C TYR A 389 11.90 -16.01 10.70
N LEU A 390 12.86 -16.92 10.74
CA LEU A 390 13.56 -17.29 11.96
C LEU A 390 14.84 -16.48 12.09
N GLU A 391 15.10 -15.98 13.29
CA GLU A 391 16.34 -15.30 13.63
C GLU A 391 17.02 -16.07 14.75
N SER A 392 18.30 -16.36 14.62
CA SER A 392 19.05 -17.02 15.69
C SER A 392 19.06 -16.15 16.95
N LEU A 393 19.10 -16.76 18.14
CA LEU A 393 19.07 -16.01 19.41
C LEU A 393 20.26 -15.06 19.60
N ASN A 394 21.35 -15.26 18.85
CA ASN A 394 22.50 -14.34 18.80
C ASN A 394 22.35 -13.20 17.76
N GLY A 395 21.26 -13.19 16.97
CA GLY A 395 20.95 -12.19 15.94
C GLY A 395 21.84 -12.22 14.70
N GLN A 396 22.65 -13.27 14.52
CA GLN A 396 23.62 -13.34 13.42
C GLN A 396 23.12 -14.07 12.17
N GLU A 397 22.05 -14.85 12.29
CA GLU A 397 21.52 -15.67 11.22
C GLU A 397 20.03 -15.42 11.04
N LYS A 398 19.63 -15.18 9.78
CA LYS A 398 18.24 -15.07 9.34
C LYS A 398 17.95 -16.27 8.44
N VAL A 399 16.92 -17.03 8.77
CA VAL A 399 16.41 -18.14 7.95
C VAL A 399 15.03 -17.76 7.44
N GLU A 400 14.92 -17.58 6.13
CA GLU A 400 13.66 -17.28 5.46
C GLU A 400 12.76 -18.53 5.36
N VAL A 401 11.47 -18.32 5.09
CA VAL A 401 10.56 -19.41 4.75
C VAL A 401 11.09 -20.14 3.53
N ALA A 402 11.10 -21.48 3.58
CA ALA A 402 11.40 -22.29 2.42
C ALA A 402 10.34 -22.01 1.33
N ALA A 403 10.79 -21.67 0.12
CA ALA A 403 9.88 -21.50 -1.01
C ALA A 403 9.10 -22.81 -1.21
N ASP A 404 7.78 -22.75 -1.07
CA ASP A 404 6.91 -23.89 -1.36
C ASP A 404 6.65 -23.90 -2.86
N ASP A 405 6.90 -25.03 -3.53
CA ASP A 405 6.52 -25.26 -4.93
C ASP A 405 5.01 -25.57 -5.05
N ASP A 406 4.25 -25.55 -3.94
CA ASP A 406 2.82 -25.89 -3.89
C ASP A 406 1.96 -24.75 -3.28
N PRO A 407 1.45 -23.81 -4.12
CA PRO A 407 0.63 -22.68 -3.67
C PRO A 407 -0.76 -23.07 -3.13
N ASP A 408 -1.15 -24.35 -3.21
CA ASP A 408 -2.46 -24.83 -2.76
C ASP A 408 -2.50 -25.26 -1.27
N ALA A 409 -1.39 -25.14 -0.53
CA ALA A 409 -1.33 -25.42 0.92
C ALA A 409 -2.01 -24.32 1.78
N VAL A 410 -3.13 -23.77 1.34
CA VAL A 410 -3.97 -22.87 2.14
C VAL A 410 -4.78 -23.73 3.12
N VAL A 411 -4.26 -23.87 4.34
CA VAL A 411 -4.98 -24.54 5.42
C VAL A 411 -6.01 -23.57 6.01
N THR A 412 -7.25 -24.02 6.03
CA THR A 412 -8.50 -23.36 6.47
C THR A 412 -8.56 -22.94 7.95
N SER A 413 -7.42 -22.71 8.61
CA SER A 413 -7.35 -22.39 10.05
C SER A 413 -6.13 -21.56 10.50
N GLY A 414 -5.31 -21.05 9.56
CA GLY A 414 -4.08 -20.29 9.82
C GLY A 414 -3.02 -20.50 8.74
N ALA A 415 -2.06 -19.58 8.63
CA ALA A 415 -0.96 -19.68 7.69
C ALA A 415 0.12 -20.63 8.22
N GLY A 416 0.51 -21.61 7.41
CA GLY A 416 1.62 -22.53 7.69
C GLY A 416 2.90 -22.04 7.03
N PHE A 417 3.99 -21.96 7.79
CA PHE A 417 5.30 -21.56 7.29
C PHE A 417 6.30 -22.68 7.50
N ILE A 418 7.02 -23.04 6.44
CA ILE A 418 7.96 -24.16 6.43
C ILE A 418 9.38 -23.62 6.48
N PHE A 419 10.21 -24.19 7.35
CA PHE A 419 11.62 -23.84 7.50
C PHE A 419 12.51 -25.08 7.41
N VAL A 420 13.66 -24.95 6.74
CA VAL A 420 14.74 -25.95 6.76
C VAL A 420 15.82 -25.43 7.69
N LEU A 421 16.20 -26.20 8.70
CA LEU A 421 17.12 -25.77 9.75
C LEU A 421 18.26 -26.78 9.93
N ASP A 422 19.49 -26.29 9.99
CA ASP A 422 20.69 -27.08 10.32
C ASP A 422 20.83 -27.33 11.83
N ARG A 423 20.14 -26.51 12.65
CA ARG A 423 20.20 -26.53 14.11
C ARG A 423 18.81 -26.76 14.71
N ASP A 424 18.78 -26.93 16.03
CA ASP A 424 17.51 -27.09 16.73
C ASP A 424 16.70 -25.79 16.69
N ILE A 425 15.38 -25.89 16.49
CA ILE A 425 14.49 -24.72 16.40
C ILE A 425 14.50 -23.86 17.67
N SER A 426 14.87 -24.44 18.83
CA SER A 426 14.97 -23.69 20.09
C SER A 426 16.13 -22.69 20.15
N GLU A 427 17.08 -22.77 19.20
CA GLU A 427 18.16 -21.78 19.02
C GLU A 427 17.70 -20.54 18.23
N TYR A 428 16.44 -20.51 17.79
CA TYR A 428 15.86 -19.43 17.02
C TYR A 428 14.67 -18.79 17.74
N ARG A 429 14.36 -17.57 17.32
CA ARG A 429 13.09 -16.89 17.57
C ARG A 429 12.37 -16.65 16.26
N LEU A 430 11.06 -16.78 16.29
CA LEU A 430 10.21 -16.48 15.16
C LEU A 430 9.90 -14.98 15.15
N ILE A 431 10.21 -14.35 14.03
CA ILE A 431 9.83 -12.98 13.74
C ILE A 431 8.66 -13.03 12.77
N TYR A 432 7.54 -12.42 13.16
CA TYR A 432 6.37 -12.26 12.30
C TYR A 432 6.00 -10.79 12.25
N LYS A 433 5.90 -10.21 11.05
CA LYS A 433 5.55 -8.80 10.88
C LYS A 433 4.17 -8.69 10.25
N THR A 434 3.27 -7.96 10.91
CA THR A 434 1.93 -7.73 10.39
C THR A 434 1.40 -6.36 10.85
N PRO A 435 0.53 -5.70 10.09
CA PRO A 435 -0.14 -4.48 10.50
C PRO A 435 -0.83 -4.59 11.87
N ALA A 436 -0.71 -3.55 12.69
CA ALA A 436 -1.33 -3.49 14.02
C ALA A 436 -2.85 -3.28 13.97
N ALA A 437 -3.36 -2.83 12.83
CA ALA A 437 -4.75 -2.49 12.61
C ALA A 437 -5.06 -2.56 11.11
N LEU A 438 -6.34 -2.78 10.79
CA LEU A 438 -6.90 -2.64 9.46
C LEU A 438 -7.99 -1.58 9.51
N VAL A 439 -7.96 -0.64 8.58
CA VAL A 439 -8.88 0.49 8.59
C VAL A 439 -9.67 0.55 7.30
N LYS A 440 -10.97 0.78 7.42
CA LYS A 440 -11.87 1.01 6.29
C LYS A 440 -11.79 2.47 5.84
N HIS A 441 -11.55 2.67 4.56
CA HIS A 441 -11.55 3.97 3.91
C HIS A 441 -12.59 3.98 2.78
N GLU A 442 -13.46 5.00 2.76
CA GLU A 442 -14.42 5.19 1.68
C GLU A 442 -13.76 5.96 0.53
N VAL A 443 -13.78 5.37 -0.66
CA VAL A 443 -13.33 5.99 -1.92
C VAL A 443 -14.58 6.38 -2.70
N THR A 444 -14.81 7.68 -2.86
CA THR A 444 -15.91 8.23 -3.66
C THR A 444 -15.43 8.57 -5.05
N PHE A 445 -16.20 8.22 -6.08
CA PHE A 445 -15.85 8.55 -7.45
C PHE A 445 -17.05 9.07 -8.24
N GLU A 446 -16.79 9.93 -9.22
CA GLU A 446 -17.73 10.35 -10.25
C GLU A 446 -16.98 10.46 -11.59
N LEU A 447 -17.35 9.61 -12.56
CA LEU A 447 -16.81 9.62 -13.91
C LEU A 447 -17.84 10.23 -14.83
N THR A 448 -17.43 11.15 -15.70
CA THR A 448 -18.34 11.86 -16.60
C THR A 448 -18.07 11.54 -18.07
N ASP A 449 -19.11 11.77 -18.88
CA ASP A 449 -19.05 11.84 -20.35
C ASP A 449 -18.55 10.56 -21.05
N ILE A 450 -18.83 9.38 -20.48
CA ILE A 450 -18.41 8.09 -21.05
C ILE A 450 -19.23 7.81 -22.32
N PRO A 451 -18.61 7.72 -23.52
CA PRO A 451 -19.33 7.49 -24.77
C PRO A 451 -19.98 6.10 -24.80
N LEU A 452 -21.20 6.01 -25.33
CA LEU A 452 -21.86 4.72 -25.53
C LEU A 452 -21.38 4.05 -26.85
N PRO A 453 -21.33 2.70 -26.91
CA PRO A 453 -20.91 1.95 -28.10
C PRO A 453 -21.80 2.10 -29.33
#